data_AF-A0A8T0PBJ2-F1
#
_entry.id   AF-A0A8T0PBJ2-F1
#
_cell.length_a   1.000
_cell.length_b   1.000
_cell.length_c   1.000
_cell.angle_alpha   90.00
_cell.angle_beta   90.00
_cell.angle_gamma   90.00
#
_symmetry.space_group_name_H-M   'P 1'
#
loop_
_entity.id
_entity.type
_entity.pdbx_description
1 polymer ?
#
loop_
_entity_poly.entity_id
_entity_poly.type
_entity_poly.pdbx_seq_one_letter_code
_entity_poly.pdbx_strand_id
1 'polypeptide(L)'
;MPATDFQGSSTPSHSHSSPFSSFGRSLLSLRRDTPASASAAAAMPPPGVEPEMEEFHGHVAAHLADLRAAGGCGEEEFMSIKWIQRLLEAFLLCQEEFRVLAAEARRRGALPPQAERLVAEFGERAVKALDVCNAARDGVDQARRWERLAGIAACVLLAPAEGEIHEGQLRRARKALADLSVLLIDDAAAAAGGAGGVASFLASHRNRSFGRARASPSRAASLASSSSSSSSSSPSTHFRSLSWSVSRTWSAARQLQAIGAGLAAPRGSEASGLAAPAYAMGCLLHLAAWALVAAVPCPDRGGALQANHLPAAPPRAAFPWAPPLLALQERLAEEGKRKDRRNSCGLLREIHALEKCAQRLAEAIDAAPAPLTGEREAEVREAAAELAAVCAAMKDGLEPLERQVREVFHRIVRSRMEGLDSLMLNAD
;
A
#
# COMPACT_ATOMS: atom_id res chain seq x y z
N MET A 1 15.72 -54.22 -37.72
CA MET A 1 16.27 -53.24 -38.68
C MET A 1 17.11 -52.23 -37.90
N PRO A 2 18.22 -51.75 -38.47
CA PRO A 2 19.43 -51.35 -37.73
C PRO A 2 19.42 -49.85 -37.37
N ALA A 3 20.42 -49.22 -36.76
CA ALA A 3 21.51 -49.57 -35.85
C ALA A 3 22.36 -48.29 -35.73
N THR A 4 22.77 -47.98 -34.50
CA THR A 4 24.04 -47.40 -34.02
C THR A 4 24.77 -46.24 -34.74
N ASP A 5 25.54 -45.55 -33.89
CA ASP A 5 26.80 -44.83 -34.18
C ASP A 5 26.73 -43.47 -34.88
N PHE A 6 27.70 -42.56 -34.71
CA PHE A 6 28.67 -42.13 -33.67
C PHE A 6 29.54 -41.08 -34.41
N GLN A 7 30.43 -40.39 -33.70
CA GLN A 7 31.38 -39.40 -34.25
C GLN A 7 30.76 -38.07 -34.75
N GLY A 8 31.41 -36.92 -34.56
CA GLY A 8 32.60 -36.73 -33.74
C GLY A 8 33.24 -35.34 -33.84
N SER A 9 33.58 -34.81 -32.66
CA SER A 9 34.82 -34.07 -32.37
C SER A 9 35.02 -32.62 -32.86
N SER A 10 35.73 -31.89 -31.99
CA SER A 10 36.72 -30.84 -32.28
C SER A 10 36.23 -29.40 -32.47
N THR A 11 36.42 -28.61 -31.41
CA THR A 11 36.86 -27.21 -31.51
C THR A 11 38.23 -27.13 -32.19
N PRO A 12 38.58 -25.97 -32.78
CA PRO A 12 39.72 -25.28 -32.18
C PRO A 12 39.63 -23.74 -32.12
N SER A 13 40.46 -23.24 -31.22
CA SER A 13 40.85 -21.89 -30.83
C SER A 13 41.36 -20.91 -31.90
N HIS A 14 41.40 -19.61 -31.52
CA HIS A 14 42.17 -18.49 -32.12
C HIS A 14 41.68 -18.02 -33.53
N SER A 15 41.81 -16.77 -33.99
CA SER A 15 42.51 -15.57 -33.48
C SER A 15 42.11 -14.29 -34.25
N HIS A 16 42.20 -13.13 -33.56
CA HIS A 16 42.58 -11.78 -34.06
C HIS A 16 41.88 -11.05 -35.24
N SER A 17 41.97 -9.71 -35.11
CA SER A 17 41.98 -8.67 -36.16
C SER A 17 40.69 -8.23 -36.88
N SER A 18 40.29 -6.99 -36.58
CA SER A 18 39.63 -6.07 -37.52
C SER A 18 40.57 -5.60 -38.64
N PRO A 19 40.05 -5.09 -39.76
CA PRO A 19 40.42 -3.70 -40.10
C PRO A 19 39.30 -2.83 -40.74
N PHE A 20 39.67 -1.55 -40.94
CA PHE A 20 38.87 -0.38 -41.31
C PHE A 20 38.45 -0.25 -42.79
N SER A 21 37.41 0.56 -43.03
CA SER A 21 37.35 1.64 -44.06
C SER A 21 36.20 2.58 -43.66
N SER A 22 36.37 3.88 -43.31
CA SER A 22 36.80 5.04 -44.12
C SER A 22 35.95 5.22 -45.40
N PHE A 23 35.36 6.37 -45.76
CA PHE A 23 35.75 7.80 -45.69
C PHE A 23 34.52 8.69 -45.32
N GLY A 24 34.63 9.85 -44.66
CA GLY A 24 35.00 11.16 -45.22
C GLY A 24 33.76 11.94 -45.71
N ARG A 25 33.51 13.22 -45.36
CA ARG A 25 34.42 14.38 -45.25
C ARG A 25 33.97 15.41 -44.20
N SER A 26 34.94 16.21 -43.75
CA SER A 26 34.74 17.46 -42.98
C SER A 26 34.93 18.68 -43.88
N LEU A 27 34.29 19.81 -43.55
CA LEU A 27 34.60 21.14 -44.09
C LEU A 27 34.64 22.16 -42.94
N LEU A 28 35.81 22.73 -42.68
CA LEU A 28 36.03 23.83 -41.74
C LEU A 28 36.62 25.04 -42.45
N SER A 29 35.94 26.17 -42.33
CA SER A 29 36.45 27.54 -42.13
C SER A 29 35.23 28.47 -42.19
N LEU A 30 35.16 29.61 -41.50
CA LEU A 30 36.21 30.61 -41.34
C LEU A 30 36.10 31.36 -40.00
N ARG A 31 37.25 31.71 -39.44
CA ARG A 31 37.47 32.40 -38.18
C ARG A 31 37.23 33.91 -38.31
N ARG A 32 36.60 34.53 -37.31
CA ARG A 32 36.77 35.97 -37.03
C ARG A 32 36.74 36.19 -35.52
N ASP A 33 37.84 36.71 -34.99
CA ASP A 33 38.08 36.98 -33.57
C ASP A 33 37.68 38.41 -33.18
N THR A 34 37.69 38.65 -31.85
CA THR A 34 37.72 39.94 -31.11
C THR A 34 36.39 40.64 -30.80
N PRO A 35 36.30 41.34 -29.65
CA PRO A 35 36.70 40.86 -28.32
C PRO A 35 35.63 41.14 -27.24
N ALA A 36 35.86 40.61 -26.03
CA ALA A 36 34.95 40.77 -24.89
C ALA A 36 34.82 42.23 -24.41
N SER A 37 33.60 42.60 -24.01
CA SER A 37 33.37 43.65 -23.00
C SER A 37 32.42 43.10 -21.94
N ALA A 38 32.68 43.44 -20.67
CA ALA A 38 31.98 42.84 -19.54
C ALA A 38 30.70 43.60 -19.20
N SER A 39 29.58 42.87 -19.11
CA SER A 39 28.54 43.20 -18.13
C SER A 39 28.00 41.89 -17.53
N ALA A 40 28.28 41.69 -16.24
CA ALA A 40 27.62 40.67 -15.45
C ALA A 40 26.19 41.14 -15.12
N ALA A 41 25.29 41.03 -16.10
CA ALA A 41 23.86 41.06 -15.86
C ALA A 41 23.40 39.61 -15.67
N ALA A 42 22.70 39.33 -14.57
CA ALA A 42 22.16 38.00 -14.31
C ALA A 42 21.29 37.56 -15.49
N ALA A 43 21.65 36.43 -16.09
CA ALA A 43 20.85 35.82 -17.15
C ALA A 43 19.56 35.27 -16.52
N MET A 44 18.51 36.10 -16.54
CA MET A 44 17.15 35.65 -16.24
C MET A 44 16.81 34.45 -17.15
N PRO A 45 16.20 33.38 -16.62
CA PRO A 45 15.74 32.28 -17.46
C PRO A 45 14.71 32.77 -18.48
N PRO A 46 14.52 32.08 -19.61
CA PRO A 46 13.55 32.48 -20.62
C PRO A 46 12.13 32.53 -20.02
N PRO A 47 11.31 33.53 -20.38
CA PRO A 47 9.97 33.67 -19.83
C PRO A 47 9.08 32.52 -20.30
N GLY A 48 8.68 31.63 -19.38
CA GLY A 48 7.79 30.50 -19.66
C GLY A 48 8.11 29.20 -18.90
N VAL A 49 9.28 29.09 -18.26
CA VAL A 49 9.59 27.99 -17.34
C VAL A 49 9.66 28.54 -15.92
N GLU A 50 8.64 28.25 -15.11
CA GLU A 50 8.66 28.53 -13.66
C GLU A 50 9.63 27.53 -13.00
N PRO A 51 10.82 27.94 -12.53
CA PRO A 51 11.88 27.00 -12.13
C PRO A 51 11.44 26.11 -10.96
N GLU A 52 10.67 26.66 -10.03
CA GLU A 52 10.06 25.95 -8.89
C GLU A 52 9.20 24.74 -9.31
N MET A 53 8.58 24.79 -10.50
CA MET A 53 7.75 23.69 -11.02
C MET A 53 8.58 22.60 -11.69
N GLU A 54 9.73 22.97 -12.28
CA GLU A 54 10.70 22.02 -12.81
C GLU A 54 11.43 21.29 -11.66
N GLU A 55 11.81 22.02 -10.61
CA GLU A 55 12.36 21.47 -9.36
C GLU A 55 11.41 20.45 -8.72
N PHE A 56 10.13 20.79 -8.55
CA PHE A 56 9.10 19.86 -8.06
C PHE A 56 9.01 18.58 -8.91
N HIS A 57 9.01 18.71 -10.24
CA HIS A 57 9.00 17.55 -11.11
C HIS A 57 10.28 16.71 -11.01
N GLY A 58 11.42 17.34 -10.72
CA GLY A 58 12.68 16.68 -10.36
C GLY A 58 12.60 15.92 -9.04
N HIS A 59 12.08 16.53 -7.97
CA HIS A 59 11.89 15.89 -6.66
C HIS A 59 10.95 14.69 -6.74
N VAL A 60 9.81 14.81 -7.42
CA VAL A 60 8.88 13.70 -7.68
C VAL A 60 9.59 12.56 -8.46
N ALA A 61 10.41 12.90 -9.45
CA ALA A 61 11.15 11.90 -10.23
C ALA A 61 12.21 11.18 -9.38
N ALA A 62 12.94 11.90 -8.54
CA ALA A 62 13.93 11.36 -7.61
C ALA A 62 13.27 10.41 -6.60
N HIS A 63 12.22 10.84 -5.91
CA HIS A 63 11.50 10.01 -4.95
C HIS A 63 10.94 8.71 -5.55
N LEU A 64 10.40 8.76 -6.78
CA LEU A 64 9.93 7.55 -7.47
C LEU A 64 11.08 6.66 -7.96
N ALA A 65 12.22 7.24 -8.37
CA ALA A 65 13.42 6.49 -8.73
C ALA A 65 14.02 5.77 -7.51
N ASP A 66 14.10 6.44 -6.36
CA ASP A 66 14.55 5.88 -5.09
C ASP A 66 13.62 4.76 -4.60
N LEU A 67 12.30 4.96 -4.69
CA LEU A 67 11.30 3.95 -4.36
C LEU A 67 11.38 2.72 -5.28
N ARG A 68 11.70 2.94 -6.56
CA ARG A 68 11.97 1.85 -7.52
C ARG A 68 13.27 1.13 -7.20
N ALA A 69 14.34 1.85 -6.86
CA ALA A 69 15.63 1.29 -6.50
C ALA A 69 15.53 0.46 -5.20
N ALA A 70 14.82 0.97 -4.19
CA ALA A 70 14.49 0.25 -2.96
C ALA A 70 13.77 -1.07 -3.23
N GLY A 71 12.78 -1.08 -4.14
CA GLY A 71 12.18 -2.34 -4.57
C GLY A 71 13.13 -3.22 -5.41
N GLY A 72 14.16 -2.65 -6.04
CA GLY A 72 15.04 -3.31 -7.01
C GLY A 72 16.26 -4.01 -6.42
N CYS A 73 16.71 -3.62 -5.21
CA CYS A 73 17.86 -4.23 -4.54
C CYS A 73 17.64 -5.68 -4.06
N GLY A 74 16.40 -6.18 -4.18
CA GLY A 74 16.05 -7.59 -4.12
C GLY A 74 14.56 -7.76 -4.41
N GLU A 75 14.13 -8.93 -4.93
CA GLU A 75 12.70 -9.23 -5.06
C GLU A 75 11.96 -9.20 -3.71
N GLU A 76 12.72 -9.29 -2.61
CA GLU A 76 12.25 -9.36 -1.23
C GLU A 76 11.92 -8.00 -0.57
N GLU A 77 12.23 -6.84 -1.17
CA GLU A 77 11.90 -5.54 -0.52
C GLU A 77 10.58 -4.92 -1.04
N PHE A 78 10.19 -5.19 -2.29
CA PHE A 78 8.97 -4.63 -2.89
C PHE A 78 7.70 -5.20 -2.24
N MET A 79 6.72 -4.32 -1.99
CA MET A 79 5.54 -4.61 -1.17
C MET A 79 5.86 -5.12 0.26
N SER A 80 7.05 -4.84 0.80
CA SER A 80 7.25 -4.89 2.26
C SER A 80 6.56 -3.73 2.95
N ILE A 81 6.29 -3.87 4.25
CA ILE A 81 5.80 -2.74 5.08
C ILE A 81 6.72 -1.50 4.95
N LYS A 82 8.05 -1.68 4.94
CA LYS A 82 9.01 -0.59 4.78
C LYS A 82 8.89 0.11 3.42
N TRP A 83 8.67 -0.66 2.35
CA TRP A 83 8.49 -0.10 1.02
C TRP A 83 7.21 0.73 0.91
N ILE A 84 6.10 0.26 1.49
CA ILE A 84 4.86 1.05 1.58
C ILE A 84 5.09 2.33 2.40
N GLN A 85 5.83 2.25 3.51
CA GLN A 85 6.13 3.44 4.33
C GLN A 85 6.90 4.51 3.55
N ARG A 86 7.89 4.10 2.74
CA ARG A 86 8.66 5.02 1.86
C ARG A 86 7.79 5.65 0.77
N LEU A 87 6.81 4.91 0.23
CA LEU A 87 5.83 5.44 -0.72
C LEU A 87 4.91 6.49 -0.08
N LEU A 88 4.41 6.23 1.13
CA LEU A 88 3.59 7.20 1.87
C LEU A 88 4.39 8.45 2.25
N GLU A 89 5.64 8.28 2.69
CA GLU A 89 6.56 9.37 2.97
C GLU A 89 6.82 10.24 1.73
N ALA A 90 7.17 9.64 0.60
CA ALA A 90 7.34 10.34 -0.68
C ALA A 90 6.07 11.11 -1.09
N PHE A 91 4.88 10.50 -0.95
CA PHE A 91 3.61 11.17 -1.21
C PHE A 91 3.38 12.38 -0.27
N LEU A 92 3.65 12.23 1.03
CA LEU A 92 3.49 13.28 2.04
C LEU A 92 4.47 14.46 1.82
N LEU A 93 5.70 14.19 1.36
CA LEU A 93 6.67 15.21 1.00
C LEU A 93 6.22 15.99 -0.25
N CYS A 94 5.89 15.28 -1.34
CA CYS A 94 5.40 15.91 -2.57
C CYS A 94 4.09 16.70 -2.33
N GLN A 95 3.21 16.21 -1.45
CA GLN A 95 1.98 16.91 -1.08
C GLN A 95 2.27 18.25 -0.38
N GLU A 96 3.26 18.30 0.51
CA GLU A 96 3.62 19.52 1.24
C GLU A 96 4.28 20.55 0.31
N GLU A 97 5.19 20.10 -0.56
CA GLU A 97 5.80 20.95 -1.59
C GLU A 97 4.74 21.52 -2.55
N PHE A 98 3.83 20.68 -3.05
CA PHE A 98 2.70 21.10 -3.87
C PHE A 98 1.77 22.09 -3.14
N ARG A 99 1.56 21.92 -1.82
CA ARG A 99 0.76 22.86 -1.01
C ARG A 99 1.41 24.25 -0.97
N VAL A 100 2.73 24.31 -0.82
CA VAL A 100 3.50 25.57 -0.86
C VAL A 100 3.42 26.21 -2.25
N LEU A 101 3.68 25.46 -3.32
CA LEU A 101 3.57 25.94 -4.70
C LEU A 101 2.15 26.46 -5.02
N ALA A 102 1.12 25.77 -4.55
CA ALA A 102 -0.27 26.16 -4.76
C ALA A 102 -0.67 27.41 -3.96
N ALA A 103 -0.09 27.62 -2.78
CA ALA A 103 -0.26 28.86 -2.02
C ALA A 103 0.49 30.02 -2.68
N GLU A 104 1.70 29.77 -3.19
CA GLU A 104 2.53 30.77 -3.84
C GLU A 104 1.97 31.24 -5.18
N ALA A 105 1.51 30.33 -6.02
CA ALA A 105 0.82 30.66 -7.27
C ALA A 105 -0.38 31.60 -7.02
N ARG A 106 -1.18 31.33 -5.98
CA ARG A 106 -2.31 32.19 -5.57
C ARG A 106 -1.87 33.56 -5.04
N ARG A 107 -0.71 33.65 -4.39
CA ARG A 107 -0.13 34.94 -3.94
C ARG A 107 0.38 35.79 -5.11
N ARG A 108 0.84 35.16 -6.19
CA ARG A 108 1.34 35.84 -7.41
C ARG A 108 0.20 36.34 -8.31
N GLY A 109 -1.00 35.79 -8.19
CA GLY A 109 -2.21 36.27 -8.84
C GLY A 109 -3.32 35.22 -8.91
N ALA A 110 -4.41 35.54 -9.61
CA ALA A 110 -5.43 34.55 -9.97
C ALA A 110 -4.80 33.47 -10.87
N LEU A 111 -5.10 32.20 -10.60
CA LEU A 111 -4.58 31.12 -11.44
C LEU A 111 -5.38 31.03 -12.75
N PRO A 112 -4.79 30.49 -13.83
CA PRO A 112 -5.56 30.11 -15.00
C PRO A 112 -6.69 29.14 -14.61
N PRO A 113 -7.92 29.29 -15.13
CA PRO A 113 -9.09 28.53 -14.65
C PRO A 113 -8.92 27.01 -14.82
N GLN A 114 -8.16 26.56 -15.81
CA GLN A 114 -7.82 25.15 -16.00
C GLN A 114 -6.88 24.61 -14.90
N ALA A 115 -5.95 25.44 -14.39
CA ALA A 115 -5.07 25.06 -13.29
C ALA A 115 -5.86 24.99 -11.97
N GLU A 116 -6.74 25.96 -11.70
CA GLU A 116 -7.65 25.92 -10.54
C GLU A 116 -8.54 24.67 -10.56
N ARG A 117 -9.13 24.37 -11.72
CA ARG A 117 -9.92 23.16 -11.94
C ARG A 117 -9.12 21.89 -11.63
N LEU A 118 -7.89 21.74 -12.14
CA LEU A 118 -7.06 20.56 -11.88
C LEU A 118 -6.68 20.42 -10.40
N VAL A 119 -6.44 21.53 -9.69
CA VAL A 119 -6.22 21.54 -8.23
C VAL A 119 -7.48 21.11 -7.47
N ALA A 120 -8.66 21.60 -7.89
CA ALA A 120 -9.95 21.21 -7.29
C ALA A 120 -10.25 19.73 -7.53
N GLU A 121 -10.10 19.23 -8.77
CA GLU A 121 -10.26 17.81 -9.08
C GLU A 121 -9.26 16.92 -8.32
N PHE A 122 -8.02 17.39 -8.09
CA PHE A 122 -7.07 16.69 -7.20
C PHE A 122 -7.60 16.61 -5.76
N GLY A 123 -8.16 17.71 -5.23
CA GLY A 123 -8.82 17.73 -3.92
C GLY A 123 -9.98 16.73 -3.82
N GLU A 124 -10.83 16.64 -4.86
CA GLU A 124 -11.90 15.65 -4.93
C GLU A 124 -11.37 14.21 -4.95
N ARG A 125 -10.32 13.94 -5.73
CA ARG A 125 -9.66 12.62 -5.76
C ARG A 125 -9.05 12.28 -4.39
N ALA A 126 -8.45 13.25 -3.71
CA ALA A 126 -7.90 13.08 -2.36
C ALA A 126 -9.01 12.72 -1.36
N VAL A 127 -10.17 13.38 -1.41
CA VAL A 127 -11.35 13.02 -0.59
C VAL A 127 -11.80 11.59 -0.84
N LYS A 128 -11.84 11.11 -2.09
CA LYS A 128 -12.17 9.70 -2.41
C LYS A 128 -11.15 8.71 -1.85
N ALA A 129 -9.87 9.12 -1.73
CA ALA A 129 -8.82 8.32 -1.13
C ALA A 129 -8.92 8.19 0.41
N LEU A 130 -9.76 8.98 1.09
CA LEU A 130 -10.05 8.78 2.52
C LEU A 130 -10.67 7.41 2.79
N ASP A 131 -11.54 6.92 1.89
CA ASP A 131 -12.12 5.58 2.00
C ASP A 131 -11.06 4.48 1.81
N VAL A 132 -10.04 4.73 0.99
CA VAL A 132 -8.88 3.83 0.85
C VAL A 132 -8.02 3.85 2.12
N CYS A 133 -7.84 5.01 2.76
CA CYS A 133 -7.15 5.10 4.05
C CYS A 133 -7.90 4.36 5.16
N ASN A 134 -9.24 4.43 5.19
CA ASN A 134 -10.08 3.65 6.10
C ASN A 134 -9.93 2.15 5.85
N ALA A 135 -10.06 1.69 4.60
CA ALA A 135 -9.86 0.29 4.23
C ALA A 135 -8.44 -0.22 4.55
N ALA A 136 -7.41 0.60 4.32
CA ALA A 136 -6.03 0.28 4.65
C ALA A 136 -5.83 0.13 6.17
N ARG A 137 -6.45 0.99 6.98
CA ARG A 137 -6.43 0.86 8.43
C ARG A 137 -7.16 -0.40 8.91
N ASP A 138 -8.40 -0.64 8.45
CA ASP A 138 -9.17 -1.85 8.80
C ASP A 138 -8.37 -3.11 8.43
N GLY A 139 -7.68 -3.10 7.28
CA GLY A 139 -6.83 -4.20 6.85
C GLY A 139 -5.54 -4.37 7.67
N VAL A 140 -4.94 -3.28 8.18
CA VAL A 140 -3.84 -3.33 9.16
C VAL A 140 -4.33 -3.90 10.50
N ASP A 141 -5.52 -3.52 10.97
CA ASP A 141 -6.12 -4.07 12.19
C ASP A 141 -6.42 -5.57 12.06
N GLN A 142 -6.85 -6.03 10.88
CA GLN A 142 -7.00 -7.46 10.56
C GLN A 142 -5.64 -8.18 10.48
N ALA A 143 -4.62 -7.57 9.89
CA ALA A 143 -3.26 -8.11 9.86
C ALA A 143 -2.70 -8.32 11.29
N ARG A 144 -2.92 -7.36 12.21
CA ARG A 144 -2.60 -7.52 13.64
C ARG A 144 -3.43 -8.59 14.36
N ARG A 145 -4.57 -9.02 13.80
CA ARG A 145 -5.37 -10.10 14.38
C ARG A 145 -4.81 -11.47 13.98
N TRP A 146 -4.31 -11.61 12.76
CA TRP A 146 -3.57 -12.80 12.34
C TRP A 146 -2.24 -12.95 13.08
N GLU A 147 -1.45 -11.87 13.18
CA GLU A 147 -0.18 -11.84 13.94
C GLU A 147 -0.38 -12.35 15.38
N ARG A 148 -1.41 -11.86 16.08
CA ARG A 148 -1.73 -12.33 17.44
C ARG A 148 -2.09 -13.81 17.52
N LEU A 149 -2.80 -14.38 16.53
CA LEU A 149 -3.14 -15.81 16.51
C LEU A 149 -1.92 -16.69 16.22
N ALA A 150 -1.11 -16.30 15.23
CA ALA A 150 0.17 -16.94 14.92
C ALA A 150 1.14 -16.86 16.12
N GLY A 151 1.22 -15.70 16.76
CA GLY A 151 2.02 -15.47 17.97
C GLY A 151 1.59 -16.38 19.13
N ILE A 152 0.29 -16.63 19.32
CA ILE A 152 -0.19 -17.61 20.30
C ILE A 152 0.31 -19.03 19.95
N ALA A 153 0.24 -19.44 18.68
CA ALA A 153 0.72 -20.74 18.25
C ALA A 153 2.22 -20.93 18.51
N ALA A 154 3.05 -19.94 18.14
CA ALA A 154 4.48 -19.95 18.38
C ALA A 154 4.82 -19.93 19.88
N CYS A 155 4.27 -18.97 20.65
CA CYS A 155 4.54 -18.83 22.09
C CYS A 155 4.19 -20.08 22.90
N VAL A 156 3.13 -20.81 22.55
CA VAL A 156 2.75 -22.05 23.26
C VAL A 156 3.79 -23.16 23.10
N LEU A 157 4.50 -23.20 21.97
CA LEU A 157 5.53 -24.22 21.67
C LEU A 157 6.93 -23.80 22.13
N LEU A 158 7.19 -22.49 22.21
CA LEU A 158 8.46 -21.91 22.69
C LEU A 158 8.50 -21.64 24.21
N ALA A 159 7.37 -21.74 24.92
CA ALA A 159 7.27 -21.36 26.34
C ALA A 159 8.20 -22.14 27.31
N PRO A 160 8.37 -23.48 27.20
CA PRO A 160 9.43 -24.18 27.91
C PRO A 160 10.69 -24.23 27.04
N ALA A 161 11.71 -23.46 27.41
CA ALA A 161 13.04 -23.55 26.78
C ALA A 161 13.73 -24.89 27.07
N GLU A 162 13.44 -25.49 28.22
CA GLU A 162 13.97 -26.77 28.69
C GLU A 162 12.79 -27.68 29.10
N GLY A 163 12.37 -28.59 28.21
CA GLY A 163 11.29 -29.55 28.47
C GLY A 163 10.56 -30.02 27.22
N GLU A 164 10.10 -31.27 27.23
CA GLU A 164 9.41 -31.92 26.10
C GLU A 164 8.12 -31.20 25.71
N ILE A 165 7.84 -31.07 24.40
CA ILE A 165 6.57 -30.51 23.92
C ILE A 165 5.42 -31.49 24.22
N HIS A 166 4.56 -31.13 25.16
CA HIS A 166 3.41 -31.94 25.57
C HIS A 166 2.22 -31.83 24.59
N GLU A 167 1.38 -32.88 24.54
CA GLU A 167 0.20 -32.93 23.68
C GLU A 167 -0.76 -31.73 23.89
N GLY A 168 -0.87 -31.24 25.13
CA GLY A 168 -1.67 -30.04 25.46
C GLY A 168 -1.12 -28.72 24.90
N GLN A 169 0.16 -28.65 24.52
CA GLN A 169 0.71 -27.53 23.75
C GLN A 169 0.35 -27.68 22.27
N LEU A 170 0.54 -28.86 21.69
CA LEU A 170 0.20 -29.14 20.29
C LEU A 170 -1.28 -28.90 20.00
N ARG A 171 -2.19 -29.38 20.86
CA ARG A 171 -3.63 -29.12 20.73
C ARG A 171 -3.98 -27.62 20.77
N ARG A 172 -3.26 -26.83 21.56
CA ARG A 172 -3.45 -25.36 21.64
C ARG A 172 -2.88 -24.62 20.42
N ALA A 173 -1.66 -24.97 19.98
CA ALA A 173 -1.05 -24.39 18.79
C ALA A 173 -1.87 -24.71 17.54
N ARG A 174 -2.24 -25.98 17.35
CA ARG A 174 -3.17 -26.46 16.31
C ARG A 174 -4.49 -25.69 16.31
N LYS A 175 -5.07 -25.41 17.49
CA LYS A 175 -6.31 -24.62 17.59
C LYS A 175 -6.11 -23.17 17.13
N ALA A 176 -5.01 -22.53 17.53
CA ALA A 176 -4.70 -21.17 17.10
C ALA A 176 -4.43 -21.08 15.59
N LEU A 177 -3.72 -22.05 15.01
CA LEU A 177 -3.49 -22.16 13.56
C LEU A 177 -4.78 -22.43 12.78
N ALA A 178 -5.69 -23.26 13.30
CA ALA A 178 -7.00 -23.48 12.68
C ALA A 178 -7.92 -22.25 12.75
N ASP A 179 -7.85 -21.48 13.85
CA ASP A 179 -8.58 -20.20 13.95
C ASP A 179 -7.97 -19.12 13.04
N LEU A 180 -6.66 -19.17 12.78
CA LEU A 180 -5.97 -18.31 11.80
C LEU A 180 -6.35 -18.68 10.36
N SER A 181 -6.30 -19.96 9.98
CA SER A 181 -6.55 -20.40 8.60
C SER A 181 -7.97 -20.09 8.12
N VAL A 182 -8.98 -20.20 9.00
CA VAL A 182 -10.36 -19.78 8.71
C VAL A 182 -10.40 -18.30 8.29
N LEU A 183 -9.69 -17.42 8.99
CA LEU A 183 -9.69 -15.99 8.69
C LEU A 183 -8.98 -15.66 7.38
N LEU A 184 -7.84 -16.32 7.12
CA LEU A 184 -7.10 -16.15 5.88
C LEU A 184 -7.96 -16.57 4.67
N ILE A 185 -8.73 -17.66 4.80
CA ILE A 185 -9.67 -18.14 3.77
C ILE A 185 -10.85 -17.17 3.58
N ASP A 186 -11.45 -16.70 4.68
CA ASP A 186 -12.57 -15.75 4.64
C ASP A 186 -12.17 -14.44 3.93
N ASP A 187 -11.01 -13.88 4.29
CA ASP A 187 -10.53 -12.62 3.72
C ASP A 187 -9.99 -12.78 2.29
N ALA A 188 -9.39 -13.93 1.95
CA ALA A 188 -9.07 -14.27 0.56
C ALA A 188 -10.34 -14.38 -0.32
N ALA A 189 -11.41 -14.97 0.19
CA ALA A 189 -12.69 -15.04 -0.51
C ALA A 189 -13.34 -13.66 -0.71
N ALA A 190 -13.24 -12.77 0.29
CA ALA A 190 -13.69 -11.37 0.17
C ALA A 190 -12.83 -10.56 -0.82
N ALA A 191 -11.52 -10.77 -0.83
CA ALA A 191 -10.60 -10.14 -1.78
C ALA A 191 -10.87 -10.56 -3.23
N ALA A 192 -11.34 -11.81 -3.45
CA ALA A 192 -11.74 -12.34 -4.75
C ALA A 192 -13.13 -11.87 -5.24
N GLY A 193 -13.84 -11.03 -4.48
CA GLY A 193 -15.21 -10.59 -4.82
C GLY A 193 -16.29 -11.64 -4.53
N GLY A 194 -15.96 -12.71 -3.81
CA GLY A 194 -16.94 -13.67 -3.30
C GLY A 194 -17.80 -13.08 -2.17
N ALA A 195 -18.90 -13.74 -1.85
CA ALA A 195 -19.85 -13.30 -0.81
C ALA A 195 -19.33 -13.52 0.63
N GLY A 196 -18.20 -12.90 0.98
CA GLY A 196 -17.56 -12.94 2.30
C GLY A 196 -18.30 -12.15 3.39
N GLY A 197 -19.59 -12.46 3.61
CA GLY A 197 -20.49 -11.66 4.45
C GLY A 197 -20.86 -12.21 5.83
N VAL A 198 -20.65 -13.51 6.08
CA VAL A 198 -21.16 -14.20 7.28
C VAL A 198 -20.08 -14.48 8.33
N ALA A 199 -18.87 -14.88 7.93
CA ALA A 199 -17.84 -15.31 8.88
C ALA A 199 -17.07 -14.12 9.51
N SER A 200 -16.72 -13.08 8.74
CA SER A 200 -16.08 -11.86 9.25
C SER A 200 -16.88 -11.18 10.39
N PHE A 201 -18.21 -11.18 10.30
CA PHE A 201 -19.09 -10.67 11.37
C PHE A 201 -18.98 -11.51 12.66
N LEU A 202 -19.00 -12.85 12.54
CA LEU A 202 -18.83 -13.76 13.68
C LEU A 202 -17.41 -13.68 14.27
N ALA A 203 -16.40 -13.51 13.43
CA ALA A 203 -15.00 -13.36 13.83
C ALA A 203 -14.76 -12.07 14.64
N SER A 204 -15.36 -10.95 14.21
CA SER A 204 -15.28 -9.67 14.92
C SER A 204 -16.08 -9.69 16.24
N HIS A 205 -17.26 -10.31 16.26
CA HIS A 205 -18.08 -10.42 17.49
C HIS A 205 -17.53 -11.40 18.54
N ARG A 206 -16.79 -12.45 18.16
CA ARG A 206 -16.28 -13.46 19.12
C ARG A 206 -15.15 -12.98 20.02
N ASN A 207 -14.47 -11.87 19.70
CA ASN A 207 -13.40 -11.29 20.52
C ASN A 207 -13.88 -10.39 21.68
N ARG A 208 -15.19 -10.29 21.95
CA ARG A 208 -15.73 -9.59 23.14
C ARG A 208 -16.24 -10.59 24.19
N SER A 209 -15.35 -11.15 25.00
CA SER A 209 -15.72 -12.08 26.08
C SER A 209 -15.01 -11.84 27.42
N PHE A 210 -15.36 -10.75 28.10
CA PHE A 210 -15.44 -10.75 29.56
C PHE A 210 -16.71 -10.04 30.02
N GLY A 211 -17.64 -10.82 30.60
CA GLY A 211 -19.00 -10.37 30.91
C GLY A 211 -19.93 -11.55 31.15
N ARG A 212 -19.67 -12.36 32.19
CA ARG A 212 -20.48 -13.54 32.54
C ARG A 212 -21.84 -13.12 33.14
N ALA A 213 -22.82 -12.80 32.29
CA ALA A 213 -24.22 -12.76 32.71
C ALA A 213 -24.81 -14.19 32.69
N ARG A 214 -24.54 -14.98 33.74
CA ARG A 214 -25.14 -16.31 33.91
C ARG A 214 -26.56 -16.11 34.48
N ALA A 215 -27.57 -16.46 33.69
CA ALA A 215 -28.96 -16.37 34.14
C ALA A 215 -29.23 -17.29 35.34
N SER A 216 -30.03 -16.83 36.30
CA SER A 216 -30.76 -17.69 37.22
C SER A 216 -32.05 -16.97 37.66
N PRO A 217 -33.22 -17.64 37.68
CA PRO A 217 -34.49 -17.03 38.06
C PRO A 217 -34.83 -17.27 39.54
N SER A 218 -35.27 -16.24 40.27
CA SER A 218 -36.52 -16.25 41.10
C SER A 218 -36.62 -15.10 42.12
N ARG A 219 -37.82 -14.52 42.18
CA ARG A 219 -38.58 -14.01 43.36
C ARG A 219 -37.82 -13.32 44.52
N ALA A 220 -38.08 -12.03 44.73
CA ALA A 220 -38.92 -11.55 45.86
C ALA A 220 -39.03 -10.00 45.94
N ALA A 221 -40.27 -9.53 45.87
CA ALA A 221 -40.93 -8.53 46.72
C ALA A 221 -40.17 -7.32 47.34
N SER A 222 -40.79 -6.15 47.10
CA SER A 222 -41.06 -5.04 48.05
C SER A 222 -39.96 -3.99 48.29
N LEU A 223 -40.25 -2.70 48.57
CA LEU A 223 -41.52 -1.98 48.80
C LEU A 223 -41.35 -0.47 48.50
N ALA A 224 -42.41 0.24 48.04
CA ALA A 224 -42.61 1.73 48.10
C ALA A 224 -41.55 2.67 47.42
N SER A 225 -41.78 3.93 47.02
CA SER A 225 -42.94 4.81 46.64
C SER A 225 -42.32 6.15 46.14
N SER A 226 -42.92 7.04 45.35
CA SER A 226 -44.15 7.09 44.52
C SER A 226 -44.12 8.35 43.63
N SER A 227 -45.02 8.49 42.62
CA SER A 227 -45.28 9.69 41.77
C SER A 227 -44.14 10.25 40.90
N SER A 228 -44.33 10.73 39.66
CA SER A 228 -45.48 10.72 38.73
C SER A 228 -45.04 11.16 37.32
N SER A 229 -45.66 10.62 36.24
CA SER A 229 -45.77 11.16 34.86
C SER A 229 -44.57 11.95 34.25
N SER A 230 -43.94 11.56 33.14
CA SER A 230 -44.58 11.25 31.86
C SER A 230 -43.58 10.70 30.81
N SER A 231 -44.12 9.93 29.87
CA SER A 231 -43.57 9.53 28.56
C SER A 231 -42.28 10.22 28.04
N SER A 232 -41.15 9.51 28.12
CA SER A 232 -40.28 9.32 26.95
C SER A 232 -39.36 8.11 27.16
N SER A 233 -39.42 7.15 26.24
CA SER A 233 -38.52 6.00 26.22
C SER A 233 -37.10 6.48 25.91
N SER A 234 -36.22 6.49 26.91
CA SER A 234 -34.78 6.67 26.67
C SER A 234 -34.27 5.43 25.94
N PRO A 235 -33.88 5.50 24.66
CA PRO A 235 -33.04 4.44 24.10
C PRO A 235 -31.70 4.52 24.83
N SER A 236 -31.21 3.35 25.26
CA SER A 236 -29.90 3.24 25.88
C SER A 236 -28.86 4.01 25.06
N THR A 237 -28.01 4.76 25.76
CA THR A 237 -26.84 5.39 25.15
C THR A 237 -25.94 4.29 24.60
N HIS A 238 -26.17 3.92 23.33
CA HIS A 238 -25.18 3.24 22.53
C HIS A 238 -23.93 4.08 22.64
N PHE A 239 -22.90 3.53 23.29
CA PHE A 239 -21.54 3.99 23.06
C PHE A 239 -21.36 3.99 21.55
N ARG A 240 -21.32 5.19 20.96
CA ARG A 240 -20.95 5.40 19.57
C ARG A 240 -19.46 5.08 19.48
N SER A 241 -19.17 3.78 19.46
CA SER A 241 -17.95 3.26 18.89
C SER A 241 -17.81 3.91 17.53
N LEU A 242 -16.86 4.84 17.41
CA LEU A 242 -16.39 5.39 16.14
C LEU A 242 -15.54 4.33 15.43
N SER A 243 -16.10 3.12 15.33
CA SER A 243 -15.67 2.08 14.41
C SER A 243 -16.02 2.59 13.02
N TRP A 244 -15.05 3.24 12.39
CA TRP A 244 -15.06 3.70 11.00
C TRP A 244 -14.99 2.52 10.02
N SER A 245 -15.76 1.46 10.29
CA SER A 245 -15.80 0.25 9.50
C SER A 245 -16.31 0.58 8.09
N VAL A 246 -15.56 0.17 7.09
CA VAL A 246 -15.96 0.33 5.69
C VAL A 246 -17.30 -0.39 5.43
N SER A 247 -18.19 0.23 4.64
CA SER A 247 -19.53 -0.32 4.34
C SER A 247 -19.46 -1.63 3.55
N ARG A 248 -20.40 -2.56 3.78
CA ARG A 248 -20.48 -3.87 3.09
C ARG A 248 -20.61 -3.80 1.55
N THR A 249 -20.81 -2.61 0.98
CA THR A 249 -20.95 -2.33 -0.45
C THR A 249 -19.71 -1.70 -1.08
N TRP A 250 -18.65 -1.46 -0.29
CA TRP A 250 -17.39 -0.90 -0.79
C TRP A 250 -16.65 -1.92 -1.66
N SER A 251 -15.99 -1.42 -2.71
CA SER A 251 -15.18 -2.19 -3.64
C SER A 251 -13.91 -1.41 -3.89
N ALA A 252 -12.77 -2.06 -3.65
CA ALA A 252 -11.46 -1.45 -3.92
C ALA A 252 -11.32 -1.06 -5.40
N ALA A 253 -11.81 -1.89 -6.31
CA ALA A 253 -11.75 -1.64 -7.76
C ALA A 253 -12.51 -0.37 -8.15
N ARG A 254 -13.75 -0.21 -7.65
CA ARG A 254 -14.57 0.99 -7.88
C ARG A 254 -13.93 2.24 -7.27
N GLN A 255 -13.30 2.12 -6.10
CA GLN A 255 -12.68 3.27 -5.45
C GLN A 255 -11.42 3.74 -6.18
N LEU A 256 -10.56 2.82 -6.64
CA LEU A 256 -9.42 3.17 -7.49
C LEU A 256 -9.87 3.75 -8.83
N GLN A 257 -10.88 3.15 -9.48
CA GLN A 257 -11.47 3.70 -10.70
C GLN A 257 -12.01 5.12 -10.48
N ALA A 258 -12.66 5.41 -9.34
CA ALA A 258 -13.19 6.73 -9.03
C ALA A 258 -12.11 7.78 -8.71
N ILE A 259 -10.92 7.35 -8.29
CA ILE A 259 -9.72 8.19 -8.08
C ILE A 259 -9.01 8.43 -9.43
N GLY A 260 -8.85 7.40 -10.27
CA GLY A 260 -8.21 7.48 -11.58
C GLY A 260 -9.08 8.11 -12.68
N ALA A 261 -10.40 8.17 -12.50
CA ALA A 261 -11.34 8.73 -13.47
C ALA A 261 -10.99 10.16 -13.87
N GLY A 262 -10.89 10.38 -15.19
CA GLY A 262 -10.56 11.69 -15.78
C GLY A 262 -9.13 12.17 -15.55
N LEU A 263 -8.25 11.37 -14.93
CA LEU A 263 -6.85 11.75 -14.72
C LEU A 263 -6.08 11.64 -16.04
N ALA A 264 -6.03 12.74 -16.78
CA ALA A 264 -5.37 12.88 -18.07
C ALA A 264 -4.32 14.00 -18.04
N ALA A 265 -3.23 13.82 -18.79
CA ALA A 265 -2.16 14.82 -18.89
C ALA A 265 -2.67 16.12 -19.54
N PRO A 266 -2.35 17.31 -18.97
CA PRO A 266 -2.66 18.59 -19.60
C PRO A 266 -1.89 18.74 -20.93
N ARG A 267 -2.46 19.49 -21.90
CA ARG A 267 -1.95 19.55 -23.28
C ARG A 267 -1.77 20.98 -23.79
N GLY A 268 -0.73 21.22 -24.58
CA GLY A 268 -0.48 22.52 -25.20
C GLY A 268 -0.28 23.62 -24.17
N SER A 269 -0.96 24.76 -24.34
CA SER A 269 -0.92 25.87 -23.37
C SER A 269 -1.53 25.51 -22.01
N GLU A 270 -2.33 24.45 -21.91
CA GLU A 270 -2.92 24.01 -20.64
C GLU A 270 -1.89 23.36 -19.68
N ALA A 271 -0.69 23.03 -20.17
CA ALA A 271 0.37 22.46 -19.35
C ALA A 271 1.17 23.51 -18.55
N SER A 272 0.87 24.81 -18.72
CA SER A 272 1.54 25.89 -18.00
C SER A 272 1.10 26.01 -16.54
N GLY A 273 2.01 26.43 -15.67
CA GLY A 273 1.72 26.71 -14.28
C GLY A 273 1.33 25.46 -13.48
N LEU A 274 0.50 25.64 -12.45
CA LEU A 274 0.18 24.61 -11.46
C LEU A 274 -0.57 23.37 -12.01
N ALA A 275 -1.03 23.41 -13.27
CA ALA A 275 -1.69 22.30 -13.94
C ALA A 275 -0.81 21.02 -14.01
N ALA A 276 0.47 21.17 -14.33
CA ALA A 276 1.40 20.04 -14.41
C ALA A 276 1.75 19.44 -13.02
N PRO A 277 2.07 20.25 -11.98
CA PRO A 277 2.16 19.75 -10.61
C PRO A 277 0.89 19.08 -10.07
N ALA A 278 -0.30 19.63 -10.35
CA ALA A 278 -1.57 19.03 -9.92
C ALA A 278 -1.82 17.66 -10.59
N TYR A 279 -1.47 17.51 -11.88
CA TYR A 279 -1.52 16.22 -12.58
C TYR A 279 -0.55 15.20 -11.98
N ALA A 280 0.70 15.59 -11.71
CA ALA A 280 1.68 14.74 -11.03
C ALA A 280 1.19 14.27 -9.65
N MET A 281 0.62 15.16 -8.83
CA MET A 281 0.02 14.80 -7.53
C MET A 281 -1.17 13.85 -7.66
N GLY A 282 -2.01 14.00 -8.69
CA GLY A 282 -3.07 13.05 -9.02
C GLY A 282 -2.53 11.65 -9.36
N CYS A 283 -1.45 11.57 -10.13
CA CYS A 283 -0.76 10.31 -10.44
C CYS A 283 -0.12 9.65 -9.21
N LEU A 284 0.53 10.43 -8.34
CA LEU A 284 1.09 9.94 -7.08
C LEU A 284 0.01 9.43 -6.12
N LEU A 285 -1.09 10.17 -5.98
CA LEU A 285 -2.23 9.76 -5.16
C LEU A 285 -2.82 8.43 -5.65
N HIS A 286 -2.98 8.27 -6.97
CA HIS A 286 -3.45 7.02 -7.54
C HIS A 286 -2.48 5.86 -7.27
N LEU A 287 -1.16 6.07 -7.41
CA LEU A 287 -0.15 5.06 -7.09
C LEU A 287 -0.22 4.67 -5.60
N ALA A 288 -0.25 5.64 -4.69
CA ALA A 288 -0.32 5.40 -3.25
C ALA A 288 -1.60 4.66 -2.85
N ALA A 289 -2.76 5.08 -3.37
CA ALA A 289 -4.03 4.40 -3.14
C ALA A 289 -4.01 2.95 -3.68
N TRP A 290 -3.47 2.73 -4.88
CA TRP A 290 -3.38 1.40 -5.48
C TRP A 290 -2.44 0.48 -4.71
N ALA A 291 -1.28 0.98 -4.29
CA ALA A 291 -0.33 0.23 -3.46
C ALA A 291 -0.90 -0.12 -2.08
N LEU A 292 -1.63 0.81 -1.42
CA LEU A 292 -2.33 0.53 -0.15
C LEU A 292 -3.39 -0.57 -0.31
N VAL A 293 -4.25 -0.46 -1.32
CA VAL A 293 -5.24 -1.49 -1.67
C VAL A 293 -4.58 -2.85 -1.95
N ALA A 294 -3.47 -2.85 -2.68
CA ALA A 294 -2.74 -4.07 -2.99
C ALA A 294 -2.10 -4.70 -1.74
N ALA A 295 -1.57 -3.88 -0.84
CA ALA A 295 -0.86 -4.28 0.37
C ALA A 295 -1.74 -5.04 1.37
N VAL A 296 -2.91 -4.50 1.71
CA VAL A 296 -3.74 -4.97 2.83
C VAL A 296 -4.88 -5.91 2.40
N PRO A 297 -5.48 -6.68 3.33
CA PRO A 297 -6.80 -7.29 3.09
C PRO A 297 -7.89 -6.23 2.94
N CYS A 298 -8.55 -6.24 1.78
CA CYS A 298 -9.72 -5.43 1.52
C CYS A 298 -10.67 -6.11 0.50
N PRO A 299 -11.99 -5.83 0.53
CA PRO A 299 -12.94 -6.38 -0.45
C PRO A 299 -12.62 -6.00 -1.90
N ASP A 300 -12.83 -6.93 -2.83
CA ASP A 300 -12.66 -6.73 -4.28
C ASP A 300 -11.23 -6.28 -4.70
N ARG A 301 -10.22 -6.68 -3.91
CA ARG A 301 -8.80 -6.46 -4.24
C ARG A 301 -8.42 -7.12 -5.57
N GLY A 302 -9.01 -8.26 -5.90
CA GLY A 302 -8.76 -8.98 -7.15
C GLY A 302 -9.18 -8.19 -8.40
N GLY A 303 -10.28 -7.43 -8.32
CA GLY A 303 -10.65 -6.44 -9.35
C GLY A 303 -9.69 -5.26 -9.37
N ALA A 304 -9.33 -4.76 -8.18
CA ALA A 304 -8.43 -3.63 -7.98
C ALA A 304 -6.96 -3.88 -8.37
N LEU A 305 -6.57 -5.11 -8.72
CA LEU A 305 -5.24 -5.45 -9.23
C LEU A 305 -5.21 -5.60 -10.77
N GLN A 306 -6.35 -5.51 -11.44
CA GLN A 306 -6.42 -5.56 -12.90
C GLN A 306 -5.96 -4.23 -13.51
N ALA A 307 -5.24 -4.24 -14.62
CA ALA A 307 -4.77 -3.00 -15.26
C ALA A 307 -5.89 -2.08 -15.82
N ASN A 308 -7.15 -2.54 -15.79
CA ASN A 308 -8.30 -1.90 -16.43
C ASN A 308 -8.74 -0.57 -15.78
N HIS A 309 -8.42 -0.33 -14.50
CA HIS A 309 -8.73 0.93 -13.81
C HIS A 309 -7.58 1.95 -13.87
N LEU A 310 -6.47 1.64 -14.54
CA LEU A 310 -5.33 2.55 -14.58
C LEU A 310 -5.66 3.84 -15.35
N PRO A 311 -5.20 5.00 -14.86
CA PRO A 311 -5.34 6.26 -15.58
C PRO A 311 -4.51 6.23 -16.88
N ALA A 312 -4.80 7.16 -17.79
CA ALA A 312 -4.08 7.27 -19.05
C ALA A 312 -2.58 7.48 -18.80
N ALA A 313 -1.73 6.68 -19.44
CA ALA A 313 -0.29 6.69 -19.22
C ALA A 313 0.31 8.09 -19.48
N PRO A 314 1.07 8.68 -18.53
CA PRO A 314 1.67 9.99 -18.72
C PRO A 314 2.70 9.98 -19.86
N PRO A 315 2.77 11.05 -20.66
CA PRO A 315 3.74 11.16 -21.76
C PRO A 315 5.18 11.20 -21.23
N ARG A 316 5.93 10.10 -21.46
CA ARG A 316 7.30 9.88 -20.96
C ARG A 316 8.30 11.00 -21.30
N ALA A 317 8.08 11.71 -22.41
CA ALA A 317 8.95 12.80 -22.87
C ALA A 317 8.63 14.17 -22.25
N ALA A 318 7.46 14.34 -21.63
CA ALA A 318 7.04 15.62 -21.04
C ALA A 318 7.24 15.68 -19.52
N PHE A 319 7.45 14.53 -18.86
CA PHE A 319 7.49 14.44 -17.40
C PHE A 319 8.64 13.51 -16.95
N PRO A 320 9.64 14.01 -16.19
CA PRO A 320 10.79 13.19 -15.76
C PRO A 320 10.40 12.06 -14.80
N TRP A 321 9.28 12.22 -14.08
CA TRP A 321 8.71 11.23 -13.16
C TRP A 321 7.86 10.15 -13.85
N ALA A 322 7.50 10.30 -15.13
CA ALA A 322 6.66 9.33 -15.82
C ALA A 322 7.34 7.96 -16.02
N PRO A 323 8.62 7.86 -16.43
CA PRO A 323 9.31 6.57 -16.52
C PRO A 323 9.41 5.76 -15.22
N PRO A 324 9.81 6.32 -14.04
CA PRO A 324 9.82 5.56 -12.80
C PRO A 324 8.40 5.23 -12.30
N LEU A 325 7.41 6.13 -12.47
CA LEU A 325 6.01 5.85 -12.15
C LEU A 325 5.47 4.64 -12.92
N LEU A 326 5.64 4.63 -14.25
CA LEU A 326 5.13 3.56 -15.10
C LEU A 326 5.75 2.21 -14.75
N ALA A 327 7.05 2.16 -14.47
CA ALA A 327 7.72 0.93 -14.04
C ALA A 327 7.24 0.41 -12.67
N LEU A 328 6.87 1.30 -11.75
CA LEU A 328 6.26 0.91 -10.47
C LEU A 328 4.83 0.38 -10.67
N GLN A 329 4.06 0.98 -11.59
CA GLN A 329 2.72 0.51 -11.96
C GLN A 329 2.75 -0.86 -12.67
N GLU A 330 3.68 -1.04 -13.62
CA GLU A 330 3.96 -2.30 -14.31
C GLU A 330 4.29 -3.40 -13.29
N ARG A 331 5.24 -3.15 -12.38
CA ARG A 331 5.62 -4.10 -11.33
C ARG A 331 4.50 -4.43 -10.35
N LEU A 332 3.70 -3.45 -9.94
CA LEU A 332 2.56 -3.68 -9.05
C LEU A 332 1.49 -4.57 -9.72
N ALA A 333 1.26 -4.38 -11.02
CA ALA A 333 0.39 -5.25 -11.82
C ALA A 333 0.96 -6.66 -12.01
N GLU A 334 2.29 -6.82 -12.07
CA GLU A 334 2.96 -8.13 -12.12
C GLU A 334 2.80 -8.89 -10.79
N GLU A 335 3.05 -8.25 -9.65
CA GLU A 335 2.84 -8.86 -8.32
C GLU A 335 1.39 -9.35 -8.13
N GLY A 336 0.41 -8.56 -8.57
CA GLY A 336 -1.01 -8.95 -8.51
C GLY A 336 -1.39 -10.13 -9.42
N LYS A 337 -0.57 -10.44 -10.44
CA LYS A 337 -0.75 -11.57 -11.35
C LYS A 337 0.02 -12.83 -10.93
N ARG A 338 0.99 -12.73 -10.02
CA ARG A 338 1.79 -13.88 -9.56
C ARG A 338 0.88 -14.96 -8.98
N LYS A 339 1.04 -16.20 -9.46
CA LYS A 339 0.16 -17.34 -9.13
C LYS A 339 0.05 -17.56 -7.63
N ASP A 340 1.16 -17.45 -6.92
CA ASP A 340 1.25 -17.68 -5.46
C ASP A 340 0.62 -16.54 -4.64
N ARG A 341 0.42 -15.36 -5.24
CA ARG A 341 -0.14 -14.17 -4.58
C ARG A 341 -1.59 -13.90 -4.96
N ARG A 342 -2.10 -14.50 -6.04
CA ARG A 342 -3.47 -14.27 -6.56
C ARG A 342 -4.58 -14.59 -5.55
N ASN A 343 -4.38 -15.58 -4.70
CA ASN A 343 -5.34 -16.02 -3.68
C ASN A 343 -4.96 -15.58 -2.25
N SER A 344 -3.90 -14.77 -2.09
CA SER A 344 -3.45 -14.28 -0.78
C SER A 344 -4.45 -13.29 -0.17
N CYS A 345 -4.43 -13.15 1.15
CA CYS A 345 -5.22 -12.13 1.83
C CYS A 345 -4.62 -10.70 1.70
N GLY A 346 -3.37 -10.52 1.25
CA GLY A 346 -2.78 -9.23 0.87
C GLY A 346 -1.43 -9.39 0.17
N LEU A 347 -0.98 -8.40 -0.61
CA LEU A 347 0.36 -8.45 -1.25
C LEU A 347 1.51 -8.01 -0.33
N LEU A 348 1.25 -7.60 0.92
CA LEU A 348 2.33 -7.33 1.87
C LEU A 348 3.18 -8.60 2.07
N ARG A 349 4.49 -8.45 1.93
CA ARG A 349 5.45 -9.52 2.12
C ARG A 349 5.34 -10.18 3.50
N GLU A 350 5.13 -9.38 4.54
CA GLU A 350 4.98 -9.85 5.92
C GLU A 350 3.73 -10.71 6.10
N ILE A 351 2.63 -10.43 5.38
CA ILE A 351 1.43 -11.27 5.36
C ILE A 351 1.75 -12.62 4.71
N HIS A 352 2.39 -12.63 3.56
CA HIS A 352 2.76 -13.86 2.86
C HIS A 352 3.76 -14.73 3.66
N ALA A 353 4.71 -14.10 4.34
CA ALA A 353 5.62 -14.78 5.26
C ALA A 353 4.86 -15.42 6.43
N LEU A 354 3.85 -14.72 6.98
CA LEU A 354 2.99 -15.25 8.05
C LEU A 354 2.20 -16.47 7.59
N GLU A 355 1.54 -16.38 6.43
CA GLU A 355 0.81 -17.50 5.80
C GLU A 355 1.73 -18.73 5.66
N LYS A 356 2.93 -18.54 5.10
CA LYS A 356 3.89 -19.61 4.83
C LYS A 356 4.45 -20.26 6.11
N CYS A 357 4.84 -19.47 7.11
CA CYS A 357 5.35 -20.01 8.38
C CYS A 357 4.24 -20.66 9.22
N ALA A 358 3.00 -20.15 9.17
CA ALA A 358 1.86 -20.78 9.82
C ALA A 358 1.52 -22.14 9.19
N GLN A 359 1.58 -22.23 7.86
CA GLN A 359 1.37 -23.50 7.14
C GLN A 359 2.47 -24.53 7.44
N ARG A 360 3.75 -24.13 7.40
CA ARG A 360 4.89 -24.98 7.81
C ARG A 360 4.72 -25.53 9.23
N LEU A 361 4.34 -24.68 10.17
CA LEU A 361 4.13 -25.08 11.56
C LEU A 361 2.94 -26.04 11.69
N ALA A 362 1.86 -25.84 10.93
CA ALA A 362 0.73 -26.78 10.90
C ALA A 362 1.17 -28.17 10.38
N GLU A 363 1.93 -28.20 9.27
CA GLU A 363 2.45 -29.42 8.67
C GLU A 363 3.40 -30.18 9.62
N ALA A 364 4.31 -29.48 10.32
CA ALA A 364 5.18 -30.09 11.33
C ALA A 364 4.39 -30.68 12.52
N ILE A 365 3.31 -30.01 12.95
CA ILE A 365 2.40 -30.49 14.01
C ILE A 365 1.51 -31.67 13.53
N ASP A 366 1.30 -31.83 12.22
CA ASP A 366 0.54 -32.93 11.61
C ASP A 366 1.39 -34.16 11.31
N ALA A 367 2.63 -33.99 10.85
CA ALA A 367 3.56 -35.07 10.55
C ALA A 367 4.03 -35.84 11.81
N ALA A 368 3.82 -35.27 12.99
CA ALA A 368 4.44 -35.70 14.22
C ALA A 368 3.39 -36.16 15.27
N PRO A 369 2.97 -37.44 15.24
CA PRO A 369 2.10 -38.02 16.27
C PRO A 369 2.77 -37.98 17.65
N ALA A 370 1.98 -37.68 18.69
CA ALA A 370 2.48 -37.60 20.06
C ALA A 370 2.87 -38.99 20.63
N PRO A 371 3.89 -39.07 21.50
CA PRO A 371 4.74 -37.99 21.99
C PRO A 371 5.80 -37.53 20.98
N LEU A 372 6.10 -36.23 20.96
CA LEU A 372 7.22 -35.68 20.19
C LEU A 372 8.52 -36.00 20.91
N THR A 373 9.50 -36.50 20.17
CA THR A 373 10.86 -36.75 20.66
C THR A 373 11.88 -36.53 19.53
N GLY A 374 13.08 -36.08 19.87
CA GLY A 374 14.20 -35.96 18.95
C GLY A 374 13.96 -34.96 17.80
N GLU A 375 14.29 -35.36 16.58
CA GLU A 375 14.33 -34.48 15.39
C GLU A 375 12.99 -33.79 15.11
N ARG A 376 11.86 -34.48 15.26
CA ARG A 376 10.51 -33.91 15.07
C ARG A 376 10.18 -32.80 16.05
N GLU A 377 10.71 -32.91 17.26
CA GLU A 377 10.51 -31.91 18.31
C GLU A 377 11.38 -30.67 18.07
N ALA A 378 12.55 -30.85 17.45
CA ALA A 378 13.38 -29.75 16.96
C ALA A 378 12.73 -29.05 15.76
N GLU A 379 12.21 -29.79 14.78
CA GLU A 379 11.49 -29.26 13.61
C GLU A 379 10.28 -28.39 14.02
N VAL A 380 9.46 -28.86 14.96
CA VAL A 380 8.33 -28.06 15.49
C VAL A 380 8.80 -26.80 16.22
N ARG A 381 9.94 -26.82 16.94
CA ARG A 381 10.51 -25.61 17.56
C ARG A 381 11.08 -24.65 16.53
N GLU A 382 11.76 -25.15 15.50
CA GLU A 382 12.32 -24.34 14.43
C GLU A 382 11.21 -23.61 13.66
N ALA A 383 10.17 -24.32 13.24
CA ALA A 383 9.00 -23.73 12.59
C ALA A 383 8.26 -22.73 13.51
N ALA A 384 8.20 -22.98 14.83
CA ALA A 384 7.65 -22.03 15.80
C ALA A 384 8.52 -20.78 15.97
N ALA A 385 9.85 -20.92 15.92
CA ALA A 385 10.80 -19.82 15.98
C ALA A 385 10.77 -18.95 14.71
N GLU A 386 10.70 -19.57 13.52
CA GLU A 386 10.43 -18.86 12.25
C GLU A 386 9.15 -18.02 12.36
N LEU A 387 8.04 -18.64 12.81
CA LEU A 387 6.76 -17.95 12.95
C LEU A 387 6.82 -16.80 13.97
N ALA A 388 7.52 -16.99 15.10
CA ALA A 388 7.72 -15.94 16.09
C ALA A 388 8.50 -14.74 15.53
N ALA A 389 9.55 -14.99 14.74
CA ALA A 389 10.34 -13.94 14.10
C ALA A 389 9.50 -13.14 13.08
N VAL A 390 8.64 -13.81 12.30
CA VAL A 390 7.70 -13.13 11.39
C VAL A 390 6.68 -12.30 12.16
N CYS A 391 6.08 -12.84 13.23
CA CYS A 391 5.15 -12.08 14.07
C CYS A 391 5.80 -10.82 14.65
N ALA A 392 7.03 -10.90 15.15
CA ALA A 392 7.76 -9.74 15.67
C ALA A 392 7.99 -8.68 14.59
N ALA A 393 8.56 -9.06 13.44
CA ALA A 393 8.81 -8.14 12.33
C ALA A 393 7.52 -7.49 11.78
N MET A 394 6.43 -8.26 11.73
CA MET A 394 5.11 -7.77 11.33
C MET A 394 4.54 -6.78 12.35
N LYS A 395 4.58 -7.11 13.64
CA LYS A 395 4.12 -6.24 14.73
C LYS A 395 4.86 -4.90 14.75
N ASP A 396 6.19 -4.93 14.68
CA ASP A 396 7.04 -3.74 14.70
C ASP A 396 6.82 -2.83 13.48
N GLY A 397 6.46 -3.40 12.32
CA GLY A 397 6.15 -2.66 11.10
C GLY A 397 4.72 -2.08 11.05
N LEU A 398 3.72 -2.80 11.57
CA LEU A 398 2.31 -2.43 11.41
C LEU A 398 1.90 -1.20 12.24
N GLU A 399 2.60 -0.86 13.33
CA GLU A 399 2.32 0.37 14.11
C GLU A 399 2.76 1.66 13.41
N PRO A 400 4.02 1.79 12.94
CA PRO A 400 4.42 2.95 12.13
C PRO A 400 3.62 3.10 10.83
N LEU A 401 3.22 1.99 10.18
CA LEU A 401 2.38 2.01 8.98
C LEU A 401 0.98 2.59 9.27
N GLU A 402 0.30 2.12 10.31
CA GLU A 402 -1.01 2.65 10.70
C GLU A 402 -0.94 4.17 10.99
N ARG A 403 0.13 4.61 11.67
CA ARG A 403 0.36 6.03 11.97
C ARG A 403 0.54 6.87 10.71
N GLN A 404 1.26 6.38 9.71
CA GLN A 404 1.42 7.08 8.43
C GLN A 404 0.11 7.13 7.62
N VAL A 405 -0.68 6.06 7.57
CA VAL A 405 -2.01 6.06 6.93
C VAL A 405 -2.94 7.09 7.60
N ARG A 406 -2.90 7.21 8.93
CA ARG A 406 -3.62 8.26 9.67
C ARG A 406 -3.11 9.67 9.37
N GLU A 407 -1.82 9.86 9.19
CA GLU A 407 -1.26 11.17 8.80
C GLU A 407 -1.72 11.58 7.41
N VAL A 408 -1.68 10.66 6.42
CA VAL A 408 -2.24 10.90 5.07
C VAL A 408 -3.71 11.30 5.15
N PHE A 409 -4.53 10.55 5.90
CA PHE A 409 -5.93 10.88 6.13
C PHE A 409 -6.11 12.29 6.71
N HIS A 410 -5.38 12.64 7.78
CA HIS A 410 -5.49 13.95 8.42
C HIS A 410 -5.00 15.10 7.53
N ARG A 411 -3.94 14.91 6.72
CA ARG A 411 -3.49 15.94 5.77
C ARG A 411 -4.51 16.21 4.68
N ILE A 412 -5.14 15.17 4.14
CA ILE A 412 -6.23 15.32 3.15
C ILE A 412 -7.41 16.08 3.76
N VAL A 413 -7.84 15.73 4.97
CA VAL A 413 -8.92 16.43 5.68
C VAL A 413 -8.56 17.90 5.95
N ARG A 414 -7.33 18.18 6.41
CA ARG A 414 -6.84 19.54 6.65
C ARG A 414 -6.81 20.37 5.36
N SER A 415 -6.22 19.85 4.30
CA SER A 415 -6.15 20.51 2.99
C SER A 415 -7.53 20.83 2.42
N ARG A 416 -8.54 19.98 2.66
CA ARG A 416 -9.93 20.25 2.28
C ARG A 416 -10.54 21.41 3.08
N MET A 417 -10.29 21.48 4.39
CA MET A 417 -10.81 22.58 5.23
C MET A 417 -10.18 23.91 4.82
N GLU A 418 -8.85 23.96 4.69
CA GLU A 418 -8.11 25.15 4.20
C GLU A 418 -8.64 25.63 2.83
N GLY A 419 -8.99 24.71 1.94
CA GLY A 419 -9.59 25.01 0.64
C GLY A 419 -11.03 25.55 0.70
N LEU A 420 -11.84 25.13 1.68
CA LEU A 420 -13.19 25.64 1.90
C LEU A 420 -13.17 27.05 2.51
N ASP A 421 -12.32 27.27 3.52
CA ASP A 421 -12.14 28.58 4.17
C ASP A 421 -11.67 29.62 3.14
N SER A 422 -10.78 29.21 2.22
CA SER A 422 -10.32 30.04 1.10
C SER A 422 -11.43 30.41 0.11
N LEU A 423 -12.44 29.55 -0.09
CA LEU A 423 -13.57 29.84 -0.98
C LEU A 423 -14.58 30.81 -0.34
N MET A 424 -14.76 30.73 0.98
CA MET A 424 -15.64 31.66 1.71
C MET A 424 -15.06 33.09 1.72
N LEU A 425 -13.75 33.24 1.90
CA LEU A 425 -13.07 34.54 1.90
C LEU A 425 -13.02 35.26 0.54
N ASN A 426 -13.38 34.58 -0.56
CA ASN A 426 -13.45 35.14 -1.91
C ASN A 426 -14.90 35.32 -2.41
N ALA A 427 -15.90 35.13 -1.54
CA ALA A 427 -17.32 35.24 -1.86
C ALA A 427 -17.99 36.51 -1.28
N ASP A 428 -17.23 37.30 -0.52
CA ASP A 428 -17.57 38.64 0.00
C ASP A 428 -16.86 39.74 -0.83
#